data_AF-A0A1X9SKS6-F1
#
_entry.id   AF-A0A1X9SKS6-F1
#
_cell.length_a   1.000
_cell.length_b   1.000
_cell.length_c   1.000
_cell.angle_alpha   90.00
_cell.angle_beta   90.00
_cell.angle_gamma   90.00
#
_symmetry.space_group_name_H-M   'P 1'
#
loop_
_entity.id
_entity.type
_entity.pdbx_description
1 polymer ?
#
loop_
_entity_poly.entity_id
_entity_poly.type
_entity_poly.pdbx_seq_one_letter_code
_entity_poly.pdbx_strand_id
1 'polypeptide(L)'
;MKNAKFKAGHYYIGDLAKILDYLNLSALKYGFGALGEFEYLSLDLDRDEIKDSDGFTYSIDSSNFGIISADIIDEELLSSRILTLRHGFIANKFSSYRLARIVEFKDDFEVIISDDDIKFGNIILNL
;
A
#
# COMPACT_ATOMS: atom_id res chain seq x y z
N MET A 1 5.94 7.39 -17.96
CA MET A 1 5.05 7.98 -16.94
C MET A 1 3.68 7.32 -17.04
N LYS A 2 3.31 6.53 -16.04
CA LYS A 2 1.95 5.97 -15.90
C LYS A 2 1.25 6.74 -14.79
N ASN A 3 0.00 7.13 -15.03
CA ASN A 3 -0.82 7.82 -14.03
C ASN A 3 -2.03 6.96 -13.67
N ALA A 4 -2.31 6.83 -12.39
CA ALA A 4 -3.57 6.27 -11.87
C ALA A 4 -4.29 7.36 -11.07
N LYS A 5 -5.63 7.40 -11.12
CA LYS A 5 -6.43 8.36 -10.37
C LYS A 5 -7.19 7.65 -9.27
N PHE A 6 -7.16 8.20 -8.08
CA PHE A 6 -7.86 7.69 -6.91
C PHE A 6 -8.75 8.78 -6.32
N LYS A 7 -9.82 8.36 -5.65
CA LYS A 7 -10.73 9.25 -4.95
C LYS A 7 -10.15 9.70 -3.62
N ALA A 8 -10.69 10.78 -3.07
CA ALA A 8 -10.47 11.12 -1.67
C ALA A 8 -10.90 9.94 -0.78
N GLY A 9 -10.13 9.64 0.27
CA GLY A 9 -10.39 8.51 1.15
C GLY A 9 -9.18 8.04 1.93
N HIS A 10 -9.32 6.86 2.57
CA HIS A 10 -8.24 6.22 3.32
C HIS A 10 -7.63 5.11 2.47
N TYR A 11 -6.31 5.13 2.35
CA TYR A 11 -5.60 4.20 1.50
C TYR A 11 -4.46 3.53 2.25
N TYR A 12 -4.35 2.21 2.07
CA TYR A 12 -3.17 1.45 2.42
C TYR A 12 -2.10 1.67 1.37
N ILE A 13 -0.87 2.00 1.80
CA ILE A 13 0.32 2.07 0.95
C ILE A 13 1.36 1.14 1.55
N GLY A 14 1.79 0.13 0.79
CA GLY A 14 2.73 -0.88 1.25
C GLY A 14 2.73 -2.14 0.41
N ASP A 15 3.39 -3.19 0.90
CA ASP A 15 3.34 -4.52 0.31
C ASP A 15 1.93 -5.13 0.43
N LEU A 16 1.23 -5.29 -0.70
CA LEU A 16 -0.15 -5.77 -0.74
C LEU A 16 -0.27 -7.21 -0.24
N ALA A 17 0.80 -8.02 -0.30
CA ALA A 17 0.79 -9.39 0.22
C ALA A 17 0.57 -9.48 1.73
N LYS A 18 0.80 -8.38 2.47
CA LYS A 18 0.56 -8.33 3.91
C LYS A 18 -0.94 -8.27 4.25
N ILE A 19 -1.75 -7.68 3.37
CA ILE A 19 -3.17 -7.43 3.60
C ILE A 19 -4.10 -8.18 2.66
N LEU A 20 -3.58 -8.92 1.68
CA LEU A 20 -4.38 -9.75 0.78
C LEU A 20 -4.20 -11.23 1.10
N ASP A 21 -5.21 -12.03 0.77
CA ASP A 21 -5.07 -13.48 0.76
C ASP A 21 -4.50 -13.97 -0.57
N TYR A 22 -4.17 -15.27 -0.61
CA TYR A 22 -3.60 -15.88 -1.80
C TYR A 22 -4.50 -15.73 -3.03
N LEU A 23 -5.81 -15.82 -2.86
CA LEU A 23 -6.76 -15.77 -3.97
C LEU A 23 -6.78 -14.36 -4.58
N ASN A 24 -6.85 -13.32 -3.76
CA ASN A 24 -6.76 -11.93 -4.17
C ASN A 24 -5.39 -11.58 -4.74
N LEU A 25 -4.30 -12.07 -4.14
CA LEU A 25 -2.94 -11.88 -4.67
C LEU A 25 -2.79 -12.51 -6.05
N SER A 26 -3.32 -13.71 -6.26
CA SER A 26 -3.27 -14.39 -7.57
C SER A 26 -4.06 -13.66 -8.66
N ALA A 27 -5.03 -12.83 -8.27
CA ALA A 27 -5.83 -12.01 -9.16
C ALA A 27 -5.20 -10.63 -9.44
N LEU A 28 -4.19 -10.22 -8.66
CA LEU A 28 -3.49 -8.96 -8.90
C LEU A 28 -2.78 -9.00 -10.25
N LYS A 29 -2.96 -7.92 -11.01
CA LYS A 29 -2.18 -7.63 -12.21
C LYS A 29 -1.25 -6.47 -11.91
N TYR A 30 -0.08 -6.47 -12.54
CA TYR A 30 0.80 -5.31 -12.52
C TYR A 30 0.10 -4.08 -13.12
N GLY A 31 0.19 -2.95 -12.45
CA GLY A 31 -0.48 -1.71 -12.80
C GLY A 31 -1.80 -1.49 -12.07
N PHE A 32 -2.63 -0.62 -12.64
CA PHE A 32 -3.93 -0.27 -12.07
C PHE A 32 -4.96 -1.37 -12.36
N GLY A 33 -5.80 -1.67 -11.37
CA GLY A 33 -6.84 -2.67 -11.47
C GLY A 33 -7.93 -2.51 -10.42
N ALA A 34 -8.84 -3.49 -10.39
CA ALA A 34 -9.89 -3.57 -9.39
C ALA A 34 -9.94 -4.98 -8.79
N LEU A 35 -10.20 -5.04 -7.49
CA LEU A 35 -10.40 -6.25 -6.71
C LEU A 35 -11.77 -6.15 -6.03
N GLY A 36 -12.80 -6.75 -6.62
CA GLY A 36 -14.17 -6.50 -6.22
C GLY A 36 -14.54 -5.03 -6.46
N GLU A 37 -14.91 -4.32 -5.41
CA GLU A 37 -15.20 -2.87 -5.44
C GLU A 37 -13.97 -1.98 -5.20
N PHE A 38 -12.82 -2.56 -4.85
CA PHE A 38 -11.63 -1.80 -4.47
C PHE A 38 -10.69 -1.59 -5.66
N GLU A 39 -10.46 -0.33 -6.01
CA GLU A 39 -9.42 0.05 -6.96
C GLU A 39 -8.04 -0.07 -6.31
N TYR A 40 -7.07 -0.61 -7.06
CA TYR A 40 -5.70 -0.75 -6.62
C TYR A 40 -4.70 -0.36 -7.71
N LEU A 41 -3.48 -0.09 -7.27
CA LEU A 41 -2.30 -0.04 -8.13
C LEU A 41 -1.25 -0.96 -7.52
N SER A 42 -0.79 -1.94 -8.30
CA SER A 42 0.29 -2.86 -7.92
C SER A 42 1.54 -2.61 -8.76
N LEU A 43 2.69 -2.59 -8.11
CA LEU A 43 3.99 -2.33 -8.68
C LEU A 43 4.95 -3.44 -8.26
N ASP A 44 5.77 -3.86 -9.23
CA ASP A 44 6.88 -4.76 -8.99
C ASP A 44 8.07 -3.96 -8.47
N LEU A 45 8.37 -4.12 -7.19
CA LEU A 45 9.52 -3.51 -6.52
C LEU A 45 10.38 -4.62 -5.90
N ASP A 46 11.60 -4.78 -6.41
CA ASP A 46 12.58 -5.74 -5.91
C ASP A 46 13.53 -5.07 -4.90
N ARG A 47 13.00 -4.77 -3.71
CA ARG A 47 13.72 -4.17 -2.57
C ARG A 47 13.11 -4.64 -1.27
N ASP A 48 13.92 -4.76 -0.21
CA ASP A 48 13.44 -5.12 1.13
C ASP A 48 12.73 -3.94 1.84
N GLU A 49 13.21 -2.72 1.58
CA GLU A 49 12.70 -1.50 2.21
C GLU A 49 12.70 -0.32 1.24
N ILE A 50 11.73 0.58 1.40
CA ILE A 50 11.68 1.87 0.70
C ILE A 50 11.26 2.97 1.67
N LYS A 51 11.77 4.18 1.48
CA LYS A 51 11.50 5.32 2.36
C LYS A 51 10.73 6.41 1.62
N ASP A 52 9.70 6.97 2.24
CA ASP A 52 9.01 8.15 1.72
C ASP A 52 9.66 9.48 2.11
N SER A 53 9.19 10.55 1.45
CA SER A 53 9.52 11.95 1.74
C SER A 53 9.20 12.39 3.17
N ASP A 54 8.26 11.73 3.86
CA ASP A 54 7.91 12.04 5.25
C ASP A 54 8.82 11.33 6.26
N GLY A 55 9.69 10.44 5.78
CA GLY A 55 10.65 9.70 6.58
C GLY A 55 10.19 8.34 7.07
N PHE A 56 9.05 7.84 6.61
CA PHE A 56 8.57 6.49 6.93
C PHE A 56 9.24 5.44 6.02
N THR A 57 9.64 4.33 6.63
CA THR A 57 10.20 3.18 5.91
C THR A 57 9.14 2.09 5.81
N TYR A 58 8.83 1.66 4.59
CA TYR A 58 7.96 0.53 4.29
C TYR A 58 8.80 -0.74 4.23
N SER A 59 8.29 -1.82 4.80
CA SER A 59 8.86 -3.17 4.62
C SER A 59 8.16 -3.85 3.45
N ILE A 60 8.97 -4.35 2.52
CA ILE A 60 8.55 -4.99 1.29
C ILE A 60 9.09 -6.42 1.33
N ASP A 61 8.20 -7.39 1.54
CA ASP A 61 8.58 -8.80 1.58
C ASP A 61 8.19 -9.52 0.29
N SER A 62 7.56 -8.80 -0.66
CA SER A 62 7.06 -9.33 -1.92
C SER A 62 7.14 -8.30 -3.05
N SER A 63 7.12 -8.78 -4.28
CA SER A 63 7.05 -7.99 -5.51
C SER A 63 5.70 -7.29 -5.77
N ASN A 64 4.85 -7.11 -4.75
CA ASN A 64 3.49 -6.55 -4.90
C ASN A 64 3.32 -5.28 -4.08
N PHE A 65 4.25 -4.34 -4.19
CA PHE A 65 4.09 -3.05 -3.54
C PHE A 65 2.97 -2.25 -4.20
N GLY A 66 2.13 -1.58 -3.43
CA GLY A 66 1.02 -0.89 -4.03
C GLY A 66 0.22 -0.01 -3.10
N ILE A 67 -0.89 0.46 -3.67
CA ILE A 67 -1.91 1.24 -2.98
C ILE A 67 -3.28 0.62 -3.26
N ILE A 68 -4.12 0.55 -2.22
CA ILE A 68 -5.50 0.06 -2.29
C ILE A 68 -6.32 0.76 -1.19
N SER A 69 -7.65 0.84 -1.35
CA SER A 69 -8.51 1.36 -0.28
C SER A 69 -8.23 0.64 1.04
N ALA A 70 -8.14 1.40 2.13
CA ALA A 70 -7.98 0.85 3.47
C ALA A 70 -9.25 0.14 3.98
N ASP A 71 -10.39 0.32 3.32
CA ASP A 71 -11.67 -0.32 3.67
C ASP A 71 -11.62 -1.85 3.56
N ILE A 72 -10.66 -2.40 2.82
CA ILE A 72 -10.41 -3.84 2.75
C ILE A 72 -9.84 -4.41 4.07
N ILE A 73 -9.32 -3.54 4.95
CA ILE A 73 -8.66 -3.95 6.18
C ILE A 73 -9.68 -3.96 7.32
N ASP A 74 -10.01 -5.15 7.80
CA ASP A 74 -10.83 -5.34 8.99
C ASP A 74 -10.05 -6.02 10.14
N GLU A 75 -10.68 -6.12 11.30
CA GLU A 75 -10.05 -6.69 12.50
C GLU A 75 -9.75 -8.19 12.34
N GLU A 76 -10.60 -8.92 11.60
CA GLU A 76 -10.42 -10.35 11.36
C GLU A 76 -9.16 -10.61 10.51
N LEU A 77 -8.99 -9.83 9.46
CA LEU A 77 -7.83 -9.82 8.58
C LEU A 77 -6.56 -9.51 9.36
N LEU A 78 -6.56 -8.41 10.14
CA LEU A 78 -5.41 -8.03 10.96
C LEU A 78 -5.04 -9.14 11.95
N SER A 79 -6.04 -9.72 12.62
CA SER A 79 -5.82 -10.81 13.58
C SER A 79 -5.23 -12.05 12.91
N SER A 80 -5.77 -12.46 11.76
CA SER A 80 -5.31 -13.63 11.00
C SER A 80 -3.87 -13.49 10.48
N ARG A 81 -3.40 -12.25 10.30
CA ARG A 81 -2.07 -11.92 9.79
C ARG A 81 -1.07 -11.50 10.86
N ILE A 82 -1.44 -11.54 12.14
CA ILE A 82 -0.59 -11.08 13.25
C ILE A 82 -0.21 -9.60 13.05
N LEU A 83 -1.15 -8.82 12.54
CA LEU A 83 -1.03 -7.39 12.29
C LEU A 83 -1.86 -6.59 13.30
N THR A 84 -1.54 -5.31 13.42
CA THR A 84 -2.29 -4.34 14.20
C THR A 84 -2.24 -2.99 13.50
N LEU A 85 -3.33 -2.22 13.58
CA LEU A 85 -3.39 -0.84 13.14
C LEU A 85 -3.11 0.07 14.35
N ARG A 86 -2.06 0.88 14.27
CA ARG A 86 -1.70 1.84 15.34
C ARG A 86 -1.30 3.17 14.73
N HIS A 87 -2.00 4.25 15.11
CA HIS A 87 -1.69 5.62 14.69
C HIS A 87 -1.52 5.78 13.16
N GLY A 88 -2.37 5.12 12.37
CA GLY A 88 -2.28 5.17 10.90
C GLY A 88 -1.20 4.27 10.28
N PHE A 89 -0.67 3.30 11.01
CA PHE A 89 0.31 2.34 10.49
C PHE A 89 -0.14 0.90 10.70
N ILE A 90 0.10 0.06 9.68
CA ILE A 90 0.06 -1.39 9.82
C ILE A 90 1.39 -1.83 10.40
N ALA A 91 1.33 -2.56 11.51
CA ALA A 91 2.49 -3.04 12.23
C ALA A 91 2.35 -4.50 12.60
N ASN A 92 3.47 -5.18 12.81
CA ASN A 92 3.47 -6.49 13.44
C ASN A 92 2.93 -6.37 14.87
N LYS A 93 1.98 -7.23 15.25
CA LYS A 93 1.29 -7.17 16.54
C LYS A 93 2.22 -7.35 17.75
N PHE A 94 3.30 -8.11 17.60
CA PHE A 94 4.22 -8.44 18.70
C PHE A 94 5.42 -7.48 18.77
N SER A 95 6.12 -7.27 17.65
CA SER A 95 7.31 -6.42 17.64
C SER A 95 6.98 -4.93 17.56
N SER A 96 5.74 -4.58 17.21
CA SER A 96 5.34 -3.19 16.87
C SER A 96 6.15 -2.59 15.72
N TYR A 97 6.87 -3.42 14.95
CA TYR A 97 7.58 -2.99 13.76
C TYR A 97 6.59 -2.48 12.71
N ARG A 98 6.84 -1.27 12.20
CA ARG A 98 5.97 -0.63 11.21
C ARG A 98 6.26 -1.22 9.84
N LEU A 99 5.21 -1.60 9.13
CA LEU A 99 5.32 -2.31 7.85
C LEU A 99 4.81 -1.46 6.70
N ALA A 100 3.70 -0.76 6.92
CA ALA A 100 3.00 0.02 5.91
C ALA A 100 2.20 1.17 6.54
N ARG A 101 1.73 2.12 5.72
CA ARG A 101 0.94 3.27 6.16
C ARG A 101 -0.50 3.15 5.71
N ILE A 102 -1.42 3.65 6.53
CA ILE A 102 -2.74 4.10 6.12
C ILE A 102 -2.68 5.62 6.04
N VAL A 103 -3.07 6.17 4.90
CA VAL A 103 -2.99 7.60 4.61
C VAL A 103 -4.37 8.10 4.24
N GLU A 104 -4.77 9.21 4.85
CA GLU A 104 -5.98 9.95 4.48
C GLU A 104 -5.64 10.97 3.40
N PHE A 105 -6.30 10.85 2.25
CA PHE A 105 -6.27 11.82 1.16
C PHE A 105 -7.58 12.61 1.17
N LYS A 106 -7.51 13.91 1.42
CA LYS A 106 -8.70 14.79 1.54
C LYS A 106 -9.35 15.12 0.19
N ASP A 107 -8.57 15.02 -0.87
CA ASP A 107 -8.96 15.34 -2.24
C ASP A 107 -8.61 14.15 -3.15
N ASP A 108 -9.31 14.05 -4.29
CA ASP A 108 -8.94 13.12 -5.36
C ASP A 108 -7.46 13.37 -5.74
N PHE A 109 -6.70 12.30 -5.93
CA PHE A 109 -5.26 12.38 -6.18
C PHE A 109 -4.84 11.47 -7.32
N GLU A 110 -3.67 11.78 -7.89
CA GLU A 110 -3.03 10.94 -8.89
C GLU A 110 -1.82 10.22 -8.30
N VAL A 111 -1.58 9.00 -8.78
CA VAL A 111 -0.32 8.30 -8.59
C VAL A 111 0.52 8.47 -9.84
N ILE A 112 1.72 9.02 -9.68
CA ILE A 112 2.68 9.24 -10.77
C ILE A 112 3.84 8.27 -10.58
N ILE A 113 4.14 7.50 -11.63
CA ILE A 113 5.26 6.56 -11.65
C ILE A 113 6.29 7.03 -12.68
N SER A 114 7.49 7.30 -12.18
CA SER A 114 8.69 7.67 -12.92
C SER A 114 9.80 6.62 -12.71
N ASP A 115 10.94 6.78 -13.37
CA ASP A 115 12.08 5.87 -13.20
C ASP A 115 12.76 6.05 -11.83
N ASP A 116 12.78 7.28 -11.30
CA ASP A 116 13.46 7.62 -10.04
C ASP A 116 12.51 7.71 -8.84
N ASP A 117 11.20 7.88 -9.07
CA ASP A 117 10.23 8.13 -8.01
C ASP A 117 8.83 7.55 -8.27
N ILE A 118 8.12 7.29 -7.17
CA ILE A 118 6.68 7.03 -7.17
C ILE A 118 6.01 8.07 -6.27
N LYS A 119 4.98 8.77 -6.77
CA LYS A 119 4.24 9.78 -6.02
C LYS A 119 2.81 9.36 -5.81
N PHE A 120 2.36 9.29 -4.56
CA PHE A 120 0.97 9.09 -4.15
C PHE A 120 0.45 10.41 -3.58
N GLY A 121 -0.17 11.25 -4.42
CA GLY A 121 -0.50 12.62 -4.02
C GLY A 121 0.74 13.38 -3.54
N ASN A 122 0.81 13.67 -2.24
CA ASN A 122 1.94 14.39 -1.62
C ASN A 122 3.07 13.48 -1.09
N ILE A 123 2.89 12.16 -1.10
CA ILE A 123 3.89 11.20 -0.62
C ILE A 123 4.78 10.78 -1.78
N ILE A 124 6.11 10.90 -1.62
CA ILE A 124 7.09 10.56 -2.66
C ILE A 124 7.98 9.42 -2.15
N LEU A 125 8.05 8.31 -2.88
CA LEU A 125 9.00 7.23 -2.68
C LEU A 125 10.16 7.40 -3.66
N ASN A 126 11.40 7.36 -3.16
CA ASN A 126 12.59 7.38 -4.02
C ASN A 126 12.98 5.93 -4.33
N LEU A 127 13.08 5.61 -5.63
CA LEU A 127 13.42 4.29 -6.16
C LEU A 127 14.93 4.06 -6.26
#